data_AF-A0A0C9YG45-F1
#
_entry.id   AF-A0A0C9YG45-F1
#
_cell.length_a   1.000
_cell.length_b   1.000
_cell.length_c   1.000
_cell.angle_alpha   90.00
_cell.angle_beta   90.00
_cell.angle_gamma   90.00
#
_symmetry.space_group_name_H-M   'P 1'
#
loop_
_entity.id
_entity.type
_entity.pdbx_description
1 polymer ?
#
loop_
_entity_poly.entity_id
_entity_poly.type
_entity_poly.pdbx_seq_one_letter_code
_entity_poly.pdbx_strand_id
1 'polypeptide(L)' 'LPQVLLCHGLFPTSPSQPRMAVLVELLTFYRSLFERSCDAVNVLVSMLNSHYVHRGY' A
#
# COMPACT_ATOMS: atom_id res chain seq x y z
N LEU A 1 9.40 11.04 23.60
CA LEU A 1 8.16 10.27 23.37
C LEU A 1 8.11 9.61 22.00
N PRO A 2 8.27 10.33 20.86
CA PRO A 2 8.12 9.74 19.52
C PRO A 2 9.19 8.69 19.20
N GLN A 3 10.42 8.92 19.65
CA GLN A 3 11.55 8.01 19.44
C GLN A 3 11.34 6.64 20.12
N VAL A 4 10.70 6.61 21.30
CA VAL A 4 10.40 5.36 22.02
C VAL A 4 9.39 4.52 21.24
N LEU A 5 8.36 5.15 20.65
CA LEU A 5 7.40 4.45 19.79
C LEU A 5 8.11 3.82 18.59
N LEU A 6 8.98 4.57 17.92
CA LEU A 6 9.76 4.05 16.79
C LEU A 6 10.67 2.89 17.19
N CYS A 7 11.29 2.93 18.37
CA CYS A 7 12.06 1.80 18.91
C CYS A 7 11.22 0.53 19.09
N HIS A 8 9.92 0.68 19.33
CA HIS A 8 8.97 -0.44 19.42
C HIS A 8 8.25 -0.72 18.09
N GLY A 9 8.72 -0.16 16.98
CA GLY A 9 8.12 -0.38 15.66
C GLY A 9 6.76 0.30 15.49
N LEU A 10 6.44 1.31 16.28
CA LEU A 10 5.20 2.08 16.20
C LEU A 10 5.45 3.47 15.59
N PHE A 11 4.63 3.84 14.63
CA PHE A 11 4.64 5.14 13.97
C PHE A 11 3.57 6.04 14.58
N PRO A 12 3.92 7.23 15.10
CA PRO A 12 2.92 8.18 15.62
C PRO A 12 2.07 8.73 14.47
N THR A 13 0.76 8.82 14.67
CA THR A 13 -0.16 9.20 13.57
C THR A 13 -0.25 10.71 13.35
N SER A 14 -0.75 11.45 14.33
CA SER A 14 -0.94 12.91 14.28
C SER A 14 -0.63 13.52 15.65
N PRO A 15 -0.04 14.73 15.71
CA PRO A 15 0.13 15.46 16.97
C PRO A 15 -1.19 15.69 17.73
N SER A 16 -2.33 15.78 17.02
CA SER A 16 -3.65 15.90 17.64
C SER A 16 -4.16 14.61 18.28
N GLN A 17 -3.51 13.46 18.03
CA GLN A 17 -3.87 12.14 18.53
C GLN A 17 -2.65 11.44 19.16
N PRO A 18 -2.09 11.98 20.26
CA PRO A 18 -0.82 11.53 20.83
C PRO A 18 -0.84 10.11 21.43
N ARG A 19 -2.03 9.52 21.59
CA ARG A 19 -2.24 8.15 22.11
C ARG A 19 -2.48 7.12 21.00
N MET A 20 -2.37 7.53 19.74
CA MET A 20 -2.56 6.65 18.60
C MET A 20 -1.23 6.46 17.86
N ALA A 21 -0.90 5.20 17.59
CA ALA A 21 0.26 4.83 16.79
C ALA A 21 -0.08 3.59 15.95
N VAL A 22 0.59 3.45 14.81
CA VAL A 22 0.38 2.35 13.87
C VAL A 22 1.64 1.51 13.79
N LEU A 23 1.52 0.18 13.77
CA LEU A 23 2.66 -0.70 13.60
C LEU A 23 3.32 -0.47 12.23
N VAL A 24 4.62 -0.22 12.22
CA VAL A 24 5.40 -0.01 11.00
C VAL A 24 5.32 -1.23 10.10
N GLU A 25 5.38 -2.44 10.66
CA GLU A 25 5.25 -3.69 9.90
C GLU A 25 3.89 -3.80 9.20
N LEU A 26 2.80 -3.31 9.82
CA LEU A 26 1.48 -3.26 9.19
C LEU A 26 1.49 -2.33 7.98
N LEU A 27 2.16 -1.17 8.06
CA LEU A 27 2.30 -0.25 6.94
C LEU A 27 3.11 -0.88 5.81
N THR A 28 4.20 -1.59 6.13
CA THR A 28 5.00 -2.32 5.14
C THR A 28 4.19 -3.43 4.47
N PHE A 29 3.41 -4.19 5.23
CA PHE A 29 2.49 -5.20 4.69
C PHE A 29 1.42 -4.59 3.78
N TYR A 30 0.78 -3.51 4.21
CA TYR A 30 -0.23 -2.84 3.39
C TYR A 30 0.36 -2.30 2.08
N ARG A 31 1.58 -1.74 2.14
CA ARG A 31 2.29 -1.28 0.95
C ARG A 31 2.55 -2.42 -0.03
N SER A 32 3.07 -3.55 0.43
CA SER A 32 3.35 -4.69 -0.46
C SER A 32 2.06 -5.26 -1.06
N LEU A 33 0.98 -5.32 -0.28
CA LEU A 33 -0.33 -5.72 -0.77
C LEU A 33 -0.86 -4.76 -1.85
N PHE A 34 -0.72 -3.46 -1.62
CA PHE A 34 -1.15 -2.43 -2.56
C PHE A 34 -0.35 -2.47 -3.87
N GLU A 35 0.98 -2.61 -3.79
CA GLU A 35 1.83 -2.76 -4.98
C GLU A 35 1.40 -3.98 -5.80
N ARG A 36 1.16 -5.13 -5.15
CA ARG A 36 0.73 -6.35 -5.84
C ARG A 36 -0.66 -6.25 -6.44
N SER A 37 -1.59 -5.53 -5.80
CA SER A 37 -2.92 -5.33 -6.36
C SER A 37 -2.89 -4.40 -7.57
N CYS A 38 -2.09 -3.33 -7.53
CA CYS A 38 -1.84 -2.47 -8.68
C CYS A 38 -1.24 -3.25 -9.86
N ASP A 39 -0.24 -4.09 -9.60
CA ASP A 39 0.37 -4.96 -10.63
C ASP A 39 -0.70 -5.85 -11.29
N ALA A 40 -1.55 -6.49 -10.49
CA ALA A 40 -2.62 -7.36 -11.01
C ALA A 40 -3.64 -6.59 -11.87
N VAL A 41 -4.04 -5.39 -11.43
CA VAL A 41 -4.94 -4.50 -12.20
C VAL A 41 -4.28 -4.08 -13.52
N ASN A 42 -3.01 -3.69 -13.49
CA ASN A 42 -2.27 -3.29 -14.68
C ASN A 42 -2.12 -4.44 -15.68
N VAL A 43 -1.86 -5.67 -15.21
CA VAL A 43 -1.85 -6.87 -16.05
C VAL A 43 -3.20 -7.10 -16.69
N LEU A 44 -4.29 -7.00 -15.93
CA LEU A 44 -5.65 -7.16 -16.46
C LEU A 44 -5.95 -6.11 -17.54
N VAL A 45 -5.64 -4.84 -17.29
CA VAL A 45 -5.81 -3.75 -18.26
C VAL A 45 -5.01 -4.02 -19.53
N SER A 46 -3.75 -4.46 -19.40
CA SER A 46 -2.91 -4.80 -20.54
C SER A 46 -3.51 -5.96 -21.36
N MET A 47 -3.98 -7.02 -20.69
CA MET A 47 -4.64 -8.15 -21.35
C MET A 47 -5.91 -7.73 -22.10
N LEU A 48 -6.74 -6.90 -21.47
CA LEU A 48 -7.95 -6.38 -22.10
C LEU A 48 -7.59 -5.52 -23.32
N ASN A 49 -6.61 -4.63 -23.21
CA ASN A 49 -6.17 -3.81 -24.32
C ASN A 49 -5.67 -4.68 -25.49
N SER A 50 -4.80 -5.68 -25.22
CA SER A 50 -4.36 -6.63 -26.25
C SER A 50 -5.52 -7.39 -26.87
N HIS A 51 -6.52 -7.78 -26.08
CA HIS A 51 -7.72 -8.46 -26.57
C HIS A 51 -8.55 -7.58 -27.51
N TYR A 52 -8.76 -6.30 -27.15
CA TYR A 52 -9.49 -5.35 -27.98
C TYR A 52 -8.76 -5.02 -29.28
N VAL A 53 -7.46 -4.72 -29.19
CA VAL A 53 -6.60 -4.46 -30.36
C VAL A 53 -6.60 -5.65 -31.32
N HIS A 54 -6.52 -6.88 -30.81
CA HIS A 54 -6.59 -8.10 -31.65
C HIS A 54 -7.91 -8.20 -32.43
N ARG A 55 -9.01 -7.68 -31.89
CA ARG A 55 -10.33 -7.64 -32.54
C ARG A 55 -10.53 -6.42 -33.44
N GLY A 56 -9.52 -5.55 -33.57
CA GLY A 56 -9.58 -4.35 -34.41
C GLY A 56 -10.36 -3.18 -33.79
N TYR A 57 -10.54 -3.18 -32.47
CA TYR A 57 -11.02 -2.02 -31.72
C TYR A 57 -9.88 -1.11 -31.29
#